data_AF-R3KYU7-F1
#
_entry.id   AF-R3KYU7-F1
#
_cell.length_a   1.000
_cell.length_b   1.000
_cell.length_c   1.000
_cell.angle_alpha   90.00
_cell.angle_beta   90.00
_cell.angle_gamma   90.00
#
_symmetry.space_group_name_H-M   'P 1'
#
loop_
_entity.id
_entity.type
_entity.pdbx_description
1 polymer ?
#
loop_
_entity_poly.entity_id
_entity_poly.type
_entity_poly.pdbx_seq_one_letter_code
_entity_poly.pdbx_strand_id
1 'polypeptide(L)'
;MLSNIFIDSNGEIIWSGVSATVSALSAFFVFVGVIMNVCTQSKIAKQQIDANLKAKARIEWISDVRELVSEYITRLSILETIMRSMIEPAELIQIERMKDEPDDNIILTEKAKLAPLNESLKEEQVKITSISENILLYFSHQEDHKYIEKIITYIPNQLILLELFMRKIDGEHVNTTPLDEQLKDKFNEYPIMIAENVQEIRKEFRNYLKIEWDKAKEGQ
;
A
#
# COMPACT_ATOMS: atom_id res chain seq x y z
N MET A 1 75.38 6.06 -3.82
CA MET A 1 74.90 6.16 -2.41
C MET A 1 74.12 4.93 -1.94
N LEU A 2 73.24 4.33 -2.76
CA LEU A 2 72.57 3.07 -2.39
C LEU A 2 73.47 1.81 -2.46
N SER A 3 74.52 1.80 -3.30
CA SER A 3 75.42 0.63 -3.44
C SER A 3 76.16 0.27 -2.15
N ASN A 4 76.50 1.26 -1.32
CA ASN A 4 77.22 1.06 -0.05
C ASN A 4 76.35 0.41 1.05
N ILE A 5 75.06 0.21 0.81
CA ILE A 5 74.14 -0.49 1.72
C ILE A 5 74.14 -2.00 1.45
N PHE A 6 74.45 -2.41 0.21
CA PHE A 6 74.36 -3.81 -0.23
C PHE A 6 75.72 -4.43 -0.55
N ILE A 7 76.77 -3.64 -0.76
CA ILE A 7 78.10 -4.10 -1.17
C ILE A 7 79.16 -3.32 -0.37
N ASP A 8 80.05 -4.03 0.33
CA ASP A 8 81.21 -3.46 1.03
C ASP A 8 82.33 -3.08 0.03
N SER A 9 83.28 -2.25 0.46
CA SER A 9 84.51 -1.86 -0.23
C SER A 9 85.33 -3.02 -0.82
N ASN A 10 85.14 -4.25 -0.34
CA ASN A 10 85.77 -5.49 -0.83
C ASN A 10 84.94 -6.26 -1.88
N GLY A 11 83.74 -5.79 -2.24
CA GLY A 11 82.84 -6.44 -3.18
C GLY A 11 81.93 -7.54 -2.59
N GLU A 12 81.98 -7.78 -1.27
CA GLU A 12 81.11 -8.72 -0.58
C GLU A 12 79.74 -8.13 -0.25
N ILE A 13 78.69 -8.98 -0.30
CA ILE A 13 77.32 -8.57 -0.03
C ILE A 13 77.10 -8.38 1.48
N ILE A 14 76.60 -7.20 1.85
CA ILE A 14 76.22 -6.90 3.24
C ILE A 14 74.82 -7.49 3.49
N TRP A 15 74.78 -8.74 3.96
CA TRP A 15 73.54 -9.47 4.22
C TRP A 15 72.60 -8.79 5.23
N SER A 16 73.14 -8.00 6.16
CA SER A 16 72.35 -7.18 7.09
C SER A 16 71.58 -6.05 6.39
N GLY A 17 72.16 -5.42 5.35
CA GLY A 17 71.51 -4.39 4.54
C GLY A 17 70.42 -4.94 3.62
N VAL A 18 70.66 -6.13 3.04
CA VAL A 18 69.64 -6.90 2.31
C VAL A 18 68.48 -7.27 3.23
N SER A 19 68.78 -7.84 4.40
CA SER A 19 67.78 -8.24 5.39
C SER A 19 66.94 -7.05 5.90
N ALA A 20 67.58 -5.91 6.19
CA ALA A 20 66.89 -4.70 6.61
C ALA A 20 65.95 -4.15 5.53
N THR A 21 66.37 -4.19 4.26
CA THR A 21 65.56 -3.73 3.13
C THR A 21 64.37 -4.65 2.88
N VAL A 22 64.58 -5.97 2.90
CA VAL A 22 63.51 -6.98 2.78
C VAL A 22 62.52 -6.86 3.95
N SER A 23 63.03 -6.63 5.17
CA SER A 23 62.20 -6.43 6.35
C SER A 23 61.37 -5.15 6.26
N ALA A 24 61.96 -4.05 5.77
CA ALA A 24 61.25 -2.78 5.57
C ALA A 24 60.16 -2.89 4.49
N LEU A 25 60.46 -3.54 3.35
CA LEU A 25 59.48 -3.84 2.30
C LEU A 25 58.34 -4.73 2.83
N SER A 26 58.67 -5.77 3.59
CA SER A 26 57.68 -6.66 4.20
C SER A 26 56.78 -5.91 5.17
N ALA A 27 57.34 -5.06 6.03
CA ALA A 27 56.57 -4.21 6.95
C ALA A 27 55.65 -3.24 6.20
N PHE A 28 56.12 -2.66 5.09
CA PHE A 28 55.31 -1.79 4.23
C PHE A 28 54.13 -2.54 3.59
N PHE A 29 54.35 -3.74 3.04
CA PHE A 29 53.27 -4.55 2.48
C PHE A 29 52.24 -4.99 3.53
N VAL A 30 52.69 -5.36 4.74
CA VAL A 30 51.79 -5.66 5.86
C VAL A 30 50.96 -4.43 6.23
N PHE A 31 51.59 -3.25 6.32
CA PHE A 31 50.90 -2.00 6.63
C PHE A 31 49.82 -1.64 5.58
N VAL A 32 50.16 -1.72 4.29
CA VAL A 32 49.20 -1.51 3.19
C VAL A 32 48.07 -2.55 3.25
N GLY A 33 48.39 -3.81 3.54
CA GLY A 33 47.40 -4.88 3.74
C GLY A 33 46.44 -4.59 4.89
N VAL A 34 46.93 -4.08 6.02
CA VAL A 34 46.10 -3.68 7.17
C VAL A 34 45.15 -2.54 6.80
N ILE A 35 45.66 -1.49 6.11
CA ILE A 35 44.81 -0.37 5.66
C ILE A 35 43.73 -0.86 4.71
N MET A 36 44.08 -1.68 3.71
CA MET A 36 43.09 -2.24 2.77
C MET A 36 42.04 -3.10 3.49
N ASN A 37 42.44 -3.90 4.48
CA ASN A 37 41.52 -4.71 5.25
C ASN A 37 40.56 -3.84 6.08
N VAL A 38 41.06 -2.80 6.75
CA VAL A 38 40.22 -1.83 7.51
C VAL A 38 39.25 -1.10 6.59
N CYS A 39 39.70 -0.62 5.43
CA CYS A 39 38.83 0.03 4.45
C CYS A 39 37.76 -0.92 3.90
N THR A 40 38.12 -2.17 3.63
CA THR A 40 37.20 -3.20 3.12
C THR A 40 36.15 -3.56 4.18
N GLN A 41 36.56 -3.79 5.43
CA GLN A 41 35.65 -4.03 6.56
C GLN A 41 34.72 -2.84 6.80
N SER A 42 35.24 -1.61 6.75
CA SER A 42 34.44 -0.39 6.88
C SER A 42 33.39 -0.27 5.77
N LYS A 43 33.76 -0.60 4.52
CA LYS A 43 32.83 -0.58 3.38
C LYS A 43 31.73 -1.65 3.54
N ILE A 44 32.10 -2.87 3.93
CA ILE A 44 31.14 -3.96 4.18
C ILE A 44 30.18 -3.58 5.32
N ALA A 45 30.70 -3.03 6.42
CA ALA A 45 29.88 -2.58 7.55
C ALA A 45 28.89 -1.48 7.13
N LYS A 46 29.32 -0.50 6.31
CA LYS A 46 28.42 0.53 5.78
C LYS A 46 27.33 -0.07 4.87
N GLN A 47 27.67 -1.02 4.01
CA GLN A 47 26.69 -1.70 3.15
C GLN A 47 25.69 -2.51 3.97
N GLN A 48 26.15 -3.20 5.02
CA GLN A 48 25.26 -3.92 5.95
C GLN A 48 24.33 -2.97 6.71
N ILE A 49 24.85 -1.82 7.18
CA ILE A 49 24.04 -0.81 7.85
C ILE A 49 22.98 -0.24 6.90
N ASP A 50 23.35 0.12 5.66
CA ASP A 50 22.42 0.65 4.66
C ASP A 50 21.33 -0.38 4.31
N ALA A 51 21.70 -1.64 4.06
CA ALA A 51 20.76 -2.71 3.80
C ALA A 51 19.81 -2.95 4.99
N ASN A 52 20.33 -2.93 6.23
CA ASN A 52 19.50 -3.07 7.43
C ASN A 52 18.54 -1.89 7.62
N LEU A 53 18.98 -0.65 7.33
CA LEU A 53 18.12 0.53 7.39
C LEU A 53 17.00 0.47 6.35
N LYS A 54 17.32 0.08 5.11
CA LYS A 54 16.32 -0.12 4.04
C LYS A 54 15.33 -1.22 4.40
N ALA A 55 15.81 -2.37 4.86
CA ALA A 55 14.96 -3.47 5.30
C ALA A 55 14.02 -3.03 6.44
N LYS A 56 14.53 -2.28 7.42
CA LYS A 56 13.72 -1.76 8.53
C LYS A 56 12.63 -0.79 8.05
N ALA A 57 13.01 0.20 7.24
CA ALA A 57 12.05 1.16 6.67
C ALA A 57 10.98 0.46 5.82
N ARG A 58 11.37 -0.55 5.05
CA ARG A 58 10.43 -1.34 4.24
C ARG A 58 9.49 -2.18 5.09
N ILE A 59 9.97 -2.80 6.17
CA ILE A 59 9.12 -3.54 7.13
C ILE A 59 8.12 -2.61 7.82
N GLU A 60 8.56 -1.42 8.23
CA GLU A 60 7.69 -0.39 8.82
C GLU A 60 6.60 0.03 7.84
N TRP A 61 6.99 0.38 6.61
CA TRP A 61 6.05 0.69 5.52
C TRP A 61 5.06 -0.46 5.25
N ILE A 62 5.50 -1.73 5.24
CA ILE A 62 4.60 -2.90 5.10
C ILE A 62 3.61 -2.98 6.25
N SER A 63 4.05 -2.67 7.47
CA SER A 63 3.20 -2.70 8.67
C SER A 63 2.11 -1.65 8.58
N ASP A 64 2.47 -0.41 8.25
CA ASP A 64 1.54 0.71 8.10
C ASP A 64 0.50 0.44 7.02
N VAL A 65 0.93 -0.01 5.85
CA VAL A 65 0.02 -0.36 4.75
C VAL A 65 -0.93 -1.49 5.17
N ARG A 66 -0.44 -2.51 5.88
CA ARG A 66 -1.28 -3.61 6.36
C ARG A 66 -2.34 -3.14 7.35
N GLU A 67 -1.98 -2.23 8.26
CA GLU A 67 -2.90 -1.65 9.22
C GLU A 67 -4.00 -0.86 8.51
N LEU A 68 -3.63 0.06 7.61
CA LEU A 68 -4.58 0.85 6.82
C LEU A 68 -5.50 -0.03 5.98
N VAL A 69 -4.98 -1.04 5.29
CA VAL A 69 -5.79 -1.97 4.48
C VAL A 69 -6.73 -2.81 5.34
N SER A 70 -6.28 -3.23 6.53
CA SER A 70 -7.14 -3.94 7.48
C SER A 70 -8.27 -3.05 7.98
N GLU A 71 -7.98 -1.79 8.29
CA GLU A 71 -9.02 -0.83 8.65
C GLU A 71 -9.98 -0.60 7.47
N TYR A 72 -9.46 -0.42 6.26
CA TYR A 72 -10.26 -0.24 5.06
C TYR A 72 -11.24 -1.39 4.83
N ILE A 73 -10.75 -2.63 4.86
CA ILE A 73 -11.60 -3.84 4.74
C ILE A 73 -12.66 -3.89 5.83
N THR A 74 -12.32 -3.47 7.05
CA THR A 74 -13.27 -3.40 8.17
C THR A 74 -14.38 -2.40 7.88
N ARG A 75 -14.05 -1.19 7.41
CA ARG A 75 -15.05 -0.19 6.99
C ARG A 75 -15.91 -0.67 5.84
N LEU A 76 -15.32 -1.32 4.83
CA LEU A 76 -16.07 -1.91 3.72
C LEU A 76 -17.06 -2.99 4.21
N SER A 77 -16.68 -3.78 5.22
CA SER A 77 -17.58 -4.79 5.82
C SER A 77 -18.74 -4.16 6.60
N ILE A 78 -18.49 -3.04 7.29
CA ILE A 78 -19.54 -2.26 7.95
C ILE A 78 -20.48 -1.67 6.89
N LEU A 79 -19.93 -1.08 5.84
CA LEU A 79 -20.67 -0.54 4.71
C LEU A 79 -21.57 -1.61 4.05
N GLU A 80 -21.03 -2.81 3.79
CA GLU A 80 -21.80 -3.94 3.27
C GLU A 80 -22.99 -4.27 4.18
N THR A 81 -22.77 -4.26 5.50
CA THR A 81 -23.83 -4.55 6.50
C THR A 81 -24.92 -3.50 6.50
N ILE A 82 -24.55 -2.21 6.42
CA ILE A 82 -25.49 -1.10 6.29
C ILE A 82 -26.31 -1.30 5.01
N MET A 83 -25.65 -1.51 3.87
CA MET A 83 -26.34 -1.71 2.59
C MET A 83 -27.26 -2.92 2.62
N ARG A 84 -26.84 -4.05 3.18
CA ARG A 84 -27.73 -5.23 3.32
C ARG A 84 -29.01 -4.91 4.09
N SER A 85 -28.92 -4.07 5.11
CA SER A 85 -30.07 -3.64 5.91
C SER A 85 -30.98 -2.66 5.15
N MET A 86 -30.46 -1.99 4.13
CA MET A 86 -31.20 -1.07 3.26
C MET A 86 -31.91 -1.78 2.09
N ILE A 87 -31.57 -3.04 1.77
CA ILE A 87 -32.11 -3.75 0.60
C ILE A 87 -33.64 -3.78 0.63
N GLU A 88 -34.23 -4.35 1.68
CA GLU A 88 -35.67 -4.52 1.80
C GLU A 88 -36.44 -3.19 1.69
N PRO A 89 -36.14 -2.15 2.50
CA PRO A 89 -36.88 -0.90 2.40
C PRO A 89 -36.65 -0.18 1.05
N ALA A 90 -35.44 -0.24 0.48
CA ALA A 90 -35.16 0.36 -0.82
C ALA A 90 -35.94 -0.32 -1.96
N GLU A 91 -35.97 -1.65 -1.99
CA GLU A 91 -36.69 -2.43 -3.01
C GLU A 91 -38.21 -2.23 -2.87
N LEU A 92 -38.74 -2.21 -1.64
CA LEU A 92 -40.18 -1.95 -1.41
C LEU A 92 -40.61 -0.58 -1.92
N ILE A 93 -39.83 0.49 -1.66
CA ILE A 93 -40.13 1.83 -2.18
C ILE A 93 -40.14 1.84 -3.70
N GLN A 94 -39.18 1.17 -4.35
CA GLN A 94 -39.11 1.10 -5.81
C GLN A 94 -40.33 0.37 -6.40
N ILE A 95 -40.68 -0.78 -5.84
CA ILE A 95 -41.84 -1.57 -6.27
C ILE A 95 -43.13 -0.76 -6.10
N GLU A 96 -43.30 -0.09 -4.95
CA GLU A 96 -44.51 0.70 -4.67
C GLU A 96 -44.67 1.86 -5.66
N ARG A 97 -43.59 2.56 -5.98
CA ARG A 97 -43.60 3.66 -6.96
C ARG A 97 -43.88 3.22 -8.40
N MET A 98 -43.68 1.94 -8.73
CA MET A 98 -43.97 1.40 -10.06
C MET A 98 -45.44 0.99 -10.25
N LYS A 99 -46.25 1.00 -9.18
CA LYS A 99 -47.68 0.67 -9.27
C LYS A 99 -48.47 1.80 -9.92
N ASP A 100 -49.59 1.45 -10.56
CA ASP A 100 -50.54 2.41 -11.12
C ASP A 100 -51.11 3.35 -10.05
N GLU A 101 -51.33 2.81 -8.83
CA GLU A 101 -51.76 3.54 -7.64
C GLU A 101 -50.80 3.25 -6.47
N PRO A 102 -49.74 4.07 -6.29
CA PRO A 102 -48.78 3.90 -5.19
C PRO A 102 -49.41 4.16 -3.81
N ASP A 103 -49.08 3.32 -2.82
CA ASP A 103 -49.41 3.58 -1.41
C ASP A 103 -48.34 4.43 -0.73
N ASP A 104 -48.63 5.72 -0.58
CA ASP A 104 -47.76 6.69 0.08
C ASP A 104 -47.42 6.33 1.53
N ASN A 105 -48.28 5.60 2.25
CA ASN A 105 -47.99 5.20 3.63
C ASN A 105 -46.88 4.15 3.69
N ILE A 106 -46.85 3.22 2.74
CA ILE A 106 -45.77 2.24 2.61
C ILE A 106 -44.46 2.98 2.30
N ILE A 107 -44.47 3.88 1.31
CA ILE A 107 -43.29 4.65 0.93
C ILE A 107 -42.75 5.45 2.13
N LEU A 108 -43.63 6.14 2.87
CA LEU A 108 -43.24 6.96 4.01
C LEU A 108 -42.70 6.13 5.19
N THR A 109 -43.31 4.96 5.43
CA THR A 109 -42.86 4.02 6.47
C THR A 109 -41.48 3.45 6.16
N GLU A 110 -41.25 2.98 4.93
CA GLU A 110 -39.96 2.41 4.55
C GLU A 110 -38.86 3.48 4.47
N LYS A 111 -39.19 4.71 4.05
CA LYS A 111 -38.26 5.85 4.12
C LYS A 111 -37.82 6.16 5.55
N ALA A 112 -38.72 6.07 6.52
CA ALA A 112 -38.37 6.28 7.92
C ALA A 112 -37.36 5.23 8.42
N LYS A 113 -37.40 3.99 7.90
CA LYS A 113 -36.39 2.95 8.19
C LYS A 113 -35.05 3.25 7.53
N LEU A 114 -35.05 3.84 6.32
CA LEU A 114 -33.82 4.24 5.62
C LEU A 114 -33.12 5.43 6.25
N ALA A 115 -33.84 6.36 6.88
CA ALA A 115 -33.26 7.59 7.44
C ALA A 115 -32.02 7.36 8.34
N PRO A 116 -32.06 6.52 9.41
CA PRO A 116 -30.88 6.26 10.23
C PRO A 116 -29.78 5.48 9.50
N LEU A 117 -30.15 4.64 8.53
CA LEU A 117 -29.19 3.89 7.72
C LEU A 117 -28.43 4.81 6.76
N ASN A 118 -29.11 5.81 6.19
CA ASN A 118 -28.53 6.85 5.34
C ASN A 118 -27.54 7.73 6.10
N GLU A 119 -27.82 8.05 7.36
CA GLU A 119 -26.88 8.77 8.22
C GLU A 119 -25.60 7.94 8.45
N SER A 120 -25.78 6.67 8.84
CA SER A 120 -24.68 5.72 9.03
C SER A 120 -23.86 5.52 7.74
N LEU A 121 -24.54 5.43 6.59
CA LEU A 121 -23.93 5.29 5.26
C LEU A 121 -23.02 6.50 4.95
N LYS A 122 -23.51 7.72 5.20
CA LYS A 122 -22.73 8.96 4.96
C LYS A 122 -21.50 9.03 5.84
N GLU A 123 -21.62 8.67 7.11
CA GLU A 123 -20.46 8.61 8.02
C GLU A 123 -19.41 7.61 7.53
N GLU A 124 -19.83 6.41 7.13
CA GLU A 124 -18.91 5.39 6.64
C GLU A 124 -18.30 5.78 5.29
N GLN A 125 -19.04 6.45 4.40
CA GLN A 125 -18.50 6.97 3.14
C GLN A 125 -17.31 7.92 3.35
N VAL A 126 -17.41 8.84 4.32
CA VAL A 126 -16.31 9.76 4.66
C VAL A 126 -15.09 9.00 5.17
N LYS A 127 -15.28 8.02 6.06
CA LYS A 127 -14.19 7.20 6.61
C LYS A 127 -13.52 6.36 5.53
N ILE A 128 -14.30 5.72 4.67
CA ILE A 128 -13.82 4.90 3.54
C ILE A 128 -12.98 5.75 2.59
N THR A 129 -13.48 6.93 2.21
CA THR A 129 -12.76 7.84 1.32
C THR A 129 -11.45 8.31 1.96
N SER A 130 -11.48 8.67 3.25
CA SER A 130 -10.28 9.08 3.97
C SER A 130 -9.21 7.98 4.02
N ILE A 131 -9.60 6.75 4.36
CA ILE A 131 -8.67 5.62 4.42
C ILE A 131 -8.15 5.25 3.04
N SER A 132 -9.00 5.30 1.99
CA SER A 132 -8.53 5.03 0.62
C SER A 132 -7.44 6.02 0.22
N GLU A 133 -7.63 7.32 0.47
CA GLU A 133 -6.59 8.32 0.18
C GLU A 133 -5.32 8.07 0.99
N ASN A 134 -5.44 7.74 2.28
CA ASN A 134 -4.28 7.43 3.12
C ASN A 134 -3.51 6.22 2.61
N ILE A 135 -4.19 5.16 2.14
CA ILE A 135 -3.53 4.02 1.50
C ILE A 135 -2.77 4.49 0.27
N LEU A 136 -3.39 5.29 -0.61
CA LEU A 136 -2.77 5.74 -1.85
C LEU A 136 -1.52 6.59 -1.64
N LEU A 137 -1.37 7.29 -0.50
CA LEU A 137 -0.14 8.01 -0.16
C LEU A 137 1.09 7.11 -0.05
N TYR A 138 0.91 5.82 0.24
CA TYR A 138 2.00 4.85 0.32
C TYR A 138 2.42 4.32 -1.06
N PHE A 139 1.70 4.66 -2.14
CA PHE A 139 1.94 4.16 -3.48
C PHE A 139 2.26 5.30 -4.45
N SER A 140 3.31 5.11 -5.26
CA SER A 140 3.62 6.03 -6.37
C SER A 140 2.70 5.80 -7.57
N HIS A 141 2.50 6.81 -8.42
CA HIS A 141 1.72 6.71 -9.67
C HIS A 141 2.46 5.94 -10.79
N GLN A 142 3.30 4.95 -10.44
CA GLN A 142 4.04 4.13 -11.41
C GLN A 142 3.15 2.97 -11.90
N GLU A 143 3.48 2.41 -13.08
CA GLU A 143 2.73 1.29 -13.69
C GLU A 143 2.45 0.15 -12.70
N ASP A 144 3.43 -0.17 -11.85
CA ASP A 144 3.34 -1.28 -10.89
C ASP A 144 2.24 -1.10 -9.84
N HIS A 145 1.75 0.12 -9.60
CA HIS A 145 0.73 0.41 -8.59
C HIS A 145 -0.64 0.77 -9.17
N LYS A 146 -0.77 0.92 -10.49
CA LYS A 146 -2.05 1.32 -11.12
C LYS A 146 -3.20 0.40 -10.77
N TYR A 147 -2.92 -0.89 -10.62
CA TYR A 147 -3.96 -1.84 -10.24
C TYR A 147 -4.39 -1.68 -8.78
N ILE A 148 -3.45 -1.42 -7.88
CA ILE A 148 -3.75 -1.10 -6.47
C ILE A 148 -4.60 0.17 -6.38
N GLU A 149 -4.23 1.21 -7.13
CA GLU A 149 -5.00 2.45 -7.22
C GLU A 149 -6.42 2.19 -7.71
N LYS A 150 -6.57 1.40 -8.78
CA LYS A 150 -7.88 1.04 -9.33
C LYS A 150 -8.76 0.32 -8.31
N ILE A 151 -8.24 -0.70 -7.60
CA ILE A 151 -9.06 -1.49 -6.66
C ILE A 151 -9.44 -0.68 -5.41
N ILE A 152 -8.59 0.24 -4.96
CA ILE A 152 -8.83 1.10 -3.79
C ILE A 152 -9.80 2.24 -4.12
N THR A 153 -9.72 2.83 -5.31
CA THR A 153 -10.62 3.92 -5.73
C THR A 153 -11.99 3.42 -6.21
N TYR A 154 -12.14 2.12 -6.43
CA TYR A 154 -13.37 1.53 -6.95
C TYR A 154 -14.59 1.85 -6.07
N ILE A 155 -14.55 1.51 -4.77
CA ILE A 155 -15.71 1.74 -3.88
C ILE A 155 -16.02 3.23 -3.70
N PRO A 156 -15.05 4.14 -3.42
CA PRO A 156 -15.33 5.57 -3.36
C PRO A 156 -16.06 6.10 -4.60
N ASN A 157 -15.67 5.67 -5.80
CA ASN A 157 -16.34 6.07 -7.04
C ASN A 157 -17.77 5.50 -7.12
N GLN A 158 -17.99 4.27 -6.67
CA GLN A 158 -19.32 3.65 -6.65
C GLN A 158 -20.25 4.27 -5.61
N LEU A 159 -19.72 4.83 -4.52
CA LEU A 159 -20.52 5.55 -3.52
C LEU A 159 -21.13 6.85 -4.09
N ILE A 160 -20.51 7.48 -5.09
CA ILE A 160 -21.10 8.61 -5.82
C ILE A 160 -22.35 8.15 -6.58
N LEU A 161 -22.27 7.01 -7.26
CA LEU A 161 -23.40 6.42 -7.99
C LEU A 161 -24.52 6.00 -7.03
N LEU A 162 -24.15 5.44 -5.87
CA LEU A 162 -25.11 5.11 -4.83
C LEU A 162 -25.84 6.34 -4.30
N GLU A 163 -25.15 7.47 -4.08
CA GLU A 163 -25.80 8.70 -3.64
C GLU A 163 -26.89 9.15 -4.63
N LEU A 164 -26.57 9.13 -5.93
CA LEU A 164 -27.55 9.42 -6.99
C LEU A 164 -28.73 8.43 -6.97
N PHE A 165 -28.45 7.15 -6.76
CA PHE A 165 -29.48 6.11 -6.64
C PHE A 165 -30.40 6.36 -5.44
N MET A 166 -29.85 6.71 -4.29
CA MET A 166 -30.62 7.00 -3.07
C MET A 166 -31.51 8.23 -3.24
N ARG A 167 -31.03 9.30 -3.88
CA ARG A 167 -31.85 10.47 -4.20
C ARG A 167 -33.07 10.13 -5.08
N LYS A 168 -32.90 9.21 -6.03
CA LYS A 168 -34.01 8.68 -6.84
C LYS A 168 -35.02 7.89 -6.01
N ILE A 169 -34.56 7.05 -5.07
CA ILE A 169 -35.45 6.37 -4.11
C ILE A 169 -36.23 7.41 -3.28
N ASP A 170 -35.54 8.47 -2.85
CA ASP A 170 -36.16 9.57 -2.12
C ASP A 170 -37.16 10.36 -2.97
N GLY A 171 -37.17 10.16 -4.29
CA GLY A 171 -38.07 10.84 -5.22
C GLY A 171 -37.67 12.29 -5.46
N GLU A 172 -36.41 12.62 -5.20
CA GLU A 172 -35.85 13.91 -5.59
C GLU A 172 -35.84 14.02 -7.12
N HIS A 173 -36.17 15.21 -7.62
CA HIS A 173 -36.01 15.47 -9.04
C HIS A 173 -34.51 15.67 -9.35
N VAL A 174 -33.89 14.64 -9.92
CA VAL A 174 -32.48 14.68 -10.34
C VAL A 174 -32.45 14.81 -11.86
N ASN A 175 -31.73 15.82 -12.36
CA ASN A 175 -31.49 15.96 -13.80
C ASN A 175 -30.76 14.71 -14.32
N THR A 176 -31.13 14.25 -15.52
CA THR A 176 -30.38 13.17 -16.18
C THR A 176 -28.94 13.60 -16.44
N THR A 177 -28.00 12.73 -16.09
CA THR A 177 -26.56 12.89 -16.24
C THR A 177 -25.98 11.67 -16.97
N PRO A 178 -24.75 11.74 -17.50
CA PRO A 178 -24.06 10.56 -18.03
C PRO A 178 -23.79 9.46 -16.98
N LEU A 179 -23.90 9.77 -15.68
CA LEU A 179 -23.75 8.80 -14.61
C LEU A 179 -24.98 7.90 -14.46
N ASP A 180 -26.14 8.33 -14.98
CA ASP A 180 -27.37 7.53 -14.95
C ASP A 180 -27.23 6.20 -15.70
N GLU A 181 -26.43 6.17 -16.76
CA GLU A 181 -26.11 4.96 -17.54
C GLU A 181 -25.25 3.96 -16.77
N GLN A 182 -24.60 4.40 -15.68
CA GLN A 182 -23.73 3.58 -14.83
C GLN A 182 -24.42 3.12 -13.55
N LEU A 183 -25.62 3.60 -13.27
CA LEU A 183 -26.39 3.18 -12.11
C LEU A 183 -26.72 1.70 -12.20
N LYS A 184 -26.76 1.05 -11.04
CA LYS A 184 -27.27 -0.31 -10.93
C LYS A 184 -28.78 -0.32 -11.14
N ASP A 185 -29.29 -1.40 -11.70
CA ASP A 185 -30.73 -1.57 -11.88
C ASP A 185 -31.39 -1.90 -10.54
N LYS A 186 -30.70 -2.68 -9.70
CA LYS A 186 -31.19 -3.13 -8.39
C LYS A 186 -30.26 -2.71 -7.27
N PHE A 187 -30.84 -2.30 -6.15
CA PHE A 187 -30.07 -1.89 -4.98
C PHE A 187 -29.18 -3.01 -4.43
N ASN A 188 -29.64 -4.27 -4.49
CA ASN A 188 -28.90 -5.42 -3.99
C ASN A 188 -27.57 -5.71 -4.72
N GLU A 189 -27.32 -5.07 -5.88
CA GLU A 189 -26.04 -5.17 -6.59
C GLU A 189 -24.90 -4.45 -5.86
N TYR A 190 -25.19 -3.37 -5.13
CA TYR A 190 -24.18 -2.61 -4.38
C TYR A 190 -23.49 -3.41 -3.26
N PRO A 191 -24.20 -4.12 -2.35
CA PRO A 191 -23.55 -4.94 -1.34
C PRO A 191 -22.79 -6.14 -1.94
N ILE A 192 -23.24 -6.71 -3.06
CA ILE A 192 -22.52 -7.78 -3.77
C ILE A 192 -21.17 -7.25 -4.29
N MET A 193 -21.22 -6.09 -4.95
CA MET A 193 -20.04 -5.40 -5.48
C MET A 193 -19.01 -5.09 -4.38
N ILE A 194 -19.44 -4.66 -3.20
CA ILE A 194 -18.53 -4.43 -2.07
C ILE A 194 -17.86 -5.72 -1.62
N ALA A 195 -18.65 -6.79 -1.47
CA ALA A 195 -18.12 -8.09 -1.06
C ALA A 195 -17.07 -8.62 -2.04
N GLU A 196 -17.31 -8.46 -3.36
CA GLU A 196 -16.35 -8.82 -4.41
C GLU A 196 -15.06 -8.00 -4.31
N ASN A 197 -15.17 -6.68 -4.17
CA ASN A 197 -14.01 -5.80 -4.06
C ASN A 197 -13.18 -6.08 -2.81
N VAL A 198 -13.80 -6.43 -1.67
CA VAL A 198 -13.08 -6.86 -0.46
C VAL A 198 -12.22 -8.10 -0.72
N GLN A 199 -12.71 -9.07 -1.51
CA GLN A 199 -11.92 -10.24 -1.87
C GLN A 199 -10.76 -9.89 -2.78
N GLU A 200 -10.97 -8.98 -3.73
CA GLU A 200 -9.94 -8.47 -4.64
C GLU A 200 -8.84 -7.75 -3.86
N ILE A 201 -9.20 -6.78 -3.02
CA ILE A 201 -8.25 -6.06 -2.13
C ILE A 201 -7.45 -7.05 -1.29
N ARG A 202 -8.12 -8.00 -0.62
CA ARG A 202 -7.45 -8.97 0.24
C ARG A 202 -6.41 -9.78 -0.54
N LYS A 203 -6.77 -10.25 -1.74
CA LYS A 203 -5.89 -11.04 -2.59
C LYS A 203 -4.68 -10.21 -3.03
N GLU A 204 -4.92 -9.03 -3.57
CA GLU A 204 -3.88 -8.22 -4.19
C GLU A 204 -2.90 -7.67 -3.16
N PHE A 205 -3.38 -7.11 -2.04
CA PHE A 205 -2.48 -6.65 -0.97
C PHE A 205 -1.73 -7.80 -0.30
N ARG A 206 -2.33 -8.98 -0.14
CA ARG A 206 -1.62 -10.16 0.38
C ARG A 206 -0.45 -10.55 -0.51
N ASN A 207 -0.67 -10.59 -1.82
CA ASN A 207 0.36 -10.95 -2.79
C ASN A 207 1.45 -9.89 -2.85
N TYR A 208 1.05 -8.64 -3.00
CA TYR A 208 1.97 -7.52 -3.14
C TYR A 208 2.83 -7.33 -1.89
N LEU A 209 2.23 -7.30 -0.69
CA LEU A 209 2.99 -7.18 0.56
C LEU A 209 3.89 -8.39 0.82
N LYS A 210 3.56 -9.58 0.29
CA LYS A 210 4.44 -10.74 0.36
C LYS A 210 5.70 -10.55 -0.48
N ILE A 211 5.56 -9.99 -1.69
CA ILE A 211 6.68 -9.66 -2.58
C ILE A 211 7.57 -8.61 -1.90
N GLU A 212 6.99 -7.54 -1.37
CA GLU A 212 7.73 -6.49 -0.67
C GLU A 212 8.43 -7.01 0.60
N TRP A 213 7.80 -7.93 1.32
CA TRP A 213 8.41 -8.62 2.46
C TRP A 213 9.61 -9.47 2.06
N ASP A 214 9.54 -10.16 0.92
CA ASP A 214 10.66 -10.95 0.42
C ASP A 214 11.83 -10.06 -0.01
N LYS A 215 11.56 -8.92 -0.68
CA LYS A 215 12.58 -7.90 -0.98
C LYS A 215 13.24 -7.33 0.28
N ALA A 216 12.44 -7.04 1.32
CA ALA A 216 12.95 -6.51 2.58
C ALA A 216 13.94 -7.48 3.25
N LYS A 217 13.70 -8.79 3.19
CA LYS A 217 14.63 -9.80 3.73
C LYS A 217 15.96 -9.86 2.97
N GLU A 218 15.94 -9.49 1.68
CA GLU A 218 17.13 -9.42 0.83
C GLU A 218 17.88 -8.09 0.94
N GLY A 219 17.38 -7.14 1.75
CA GLY A 219 17.97 -5.80 1.89
C GLY A 219 17.81 -4.92 0.63
N GLN A 220 16.85 -5.27 -0.23
CA GLN A 220 16.50 -4.55 -1.45
C GLN A 220 15.43 -3.49 -1.20
#